data_AF-A0A8T0GK63-F1
#
_entry.id   AF-A0A8T0GK63-F1
#
_cell.length_a   1.000
_cell.length_b   1.000
_cell.length_c   1.000
_cell.angle_alpha   90.00
_cell.angle_beta   90.00
_cell.angle_gamma   90.00
#
_symmetry.space_group_name_H-M   'P 1'
#
loop_
_entity.id
_entity.type
_entity.pdbx_description
1 polymer ?
#
loop_
_entity_poly.entity_id
_entity_poly.type
_entity_poly.pdbx_seq_one_letter_code
_entity_poly.pdbx_strand_id
1 'polypeptide(L)'
;MAEVGGNVKLWSFVAMFMWLGGFHVNFFVGVLCVSQLPSLWAFTVLAIWVTLMFLPAEYNTPLGSVVARFIVKHATNYFPIKVIFEDKEAFDPNQSYVIAAEPHSVLPLGIVILTPQSGVLPVNKLRALASNAVFWSPLVRHIWTWLGVAPVSRKSFSEFLKKGISCIVCPGGVQECLYMREGSEVVFLKQRYGFIKVAMEAGSPLVPTFCFGQSNAYKWWKPRGKWYNQLSRAIGFTPMYFWGRFGFLYFVFD
;
A
#
# COMPACT_ATOMS: atom_id res chain seq x y z
N MET A 1 27.44 -6.64 12.91
CA MET A 1 27.41 -7.00 11.48
C MET A 1 26.78 -8.38 11.37
N ALA A 2 25.64 -8.48 10.71
CA ALA A 2 25.03 -9.74 10.33
C ALA A 2 24.48 -9.52 8.91
N GLU A 3 25.19 -10.03 7.91
CA GLU A 3 24.65 -10.16 6.56
C GLU A 3 23.53 -11.20 6.61
N VAL A 4 22.31 -10.78 6.31
CA VAL A 4 21.20 -11.69 6.06
C VAL A 4 20.94 -11.67 4.56
N GLY A 5 21.82 -12.33 3.81
CA GLY A 5 21.55 -12.75 2.44
C GLY A 5 20.57 -13.92 2.48
N GLY A 6 19.28 -13.64 2.69
CA GLY A 6 18.25 -14.66 2.68
C GLY A 6 18.04 -15.20 1.26
N ASN A 7 18.29 -16.48 1.04
CA ASN A 7 17.87 -17.20 -0.18
C ASN A 7 16.38 -16.89 -0.45
N VAL A 8 16.08 -16.07 -1.47
CA VAL A 8 14.71 -15.73 -1.83
C VAL A 8 14.02 -16.98 -2.36
N LYS A 9 13.20 -17.61 -1.51
CA LYS A 9 12.48 -18.85 -1.84
C LYS A 9 11.36 -18.57 -2.84
N LEU A 10 10.98 -19.58 -3.64
CA LEU A 10 9.83 -19.54 -4.57
C LEU A 10 8.57 -18.90 -3.94
N TRP A 11 8.29 -19.24 -2.68
CA TRP A 11 7.14 -18.70 -1.93
C TRP A 11 7.18 -17.19 -1.72
N SER A 12 8.36 -16.59 -1.63
CA SER A 12 8.48 -15.13 -1.57
C SER A 12 8.04 -14.48 -2.87
N PHE A 13 8.34 -15.08 -4.02
CA PHE A 13 7.84 -14.60 -5.31
C PHE A 13 6.32 -14.74 -5.42
N VAL A 14 5.76 -15.87 -4.99
CA VAL A 14 4.30 -16.07 -4.96
C VAL A 14 3.63 -15.01 -4.10
N ALA A 15 4.17 -14.72 -2.90
CA ALA A 15 3.65 -13.69 -2.02
C ALA A 15 3.72 -12.28 -2.63
N MET A 16 4.84 -11.93 -3.28
CA MET A 16 4.99 -10.62 -3.94
C MET A 16 4.02 -10.48 -5.11
N PHE A 17 3.81 -11.56 -5.88
CA PHE A 17 2.81 -11.62 -6.93
C PHE A 17 1.40 -11.42 -6.40
N MET A 18 1.03 -12.09 -5.32
CA MET A 18 -0.28 -11.90 -4.68
C MET A 18 -0.46 -10.46 -4.19
N TRP A 19 0.54 -9.88 -3.55
CA TRP A 19 0.43 -8.55 -2.95
C TRP A 19 0.41 -7.41 -3.97
N LEU A 20 1.39 -7.39 -4.87
CA LEU A 20 1.65 -6.25 -5.74
C LEU A 20 1.20 -6.50 -7.20
N GLY A 21 0.92 -7.76 -7.56
CA GLY A 21 0.57 -8.15 -8.91
C GLY A 21 -0.86 -7.89 -9.34
N GLY A 22 -1.76 -7.64 -8.39
CA GLY A 22 -3.18 -7.45 -8.68
C GLY A 22 -3.42 -6.36 -9.74
N PHE A 23 -2.64 -5.28 -9.76
CA PHE A 23 -2.76 -4.23 -10.78
C PHE A 23 -2.43 -4.74 -12.19
N HIS A 24 -1.38 -5.54 -12.32
CA HIS A 24 -0.95 -6.11 -13.60
C HIS A 24 -1.96 -7.16 -14.07
N VAL A 25 -2.40 -8.05 -13.19
CA VAL A 25 -3.43 -9.05 -13.51
C VAL A 25 -4.71 -8.36 -13.96
N ASN A 26 -5.17 -7.32 -13.27
CA ASN A 26 -6.35 -6.56 -13.68
C ASN A 26 -6.19 -5.93 -15.08
N PHE A 27 -5.01 -5.36 -15.37
CA PHE A 27 -4.73 -4.79 -16.68
C PHE A 27 -4.76 -5.85 -17.79
N PHE A 28 -4.02 -6.96 -17.62
CA PHE A 28 -3.95 -8.02 -18.64
C PHE A 28 -5.30 -8.70 -18.87
N VAL A 29 -6.05 -9.00 -17.80
CA VAL A 29 -7.40 -9.57 -17.93
C VAL A 29 -8.31 -8.61 -18.70
N GLY A 30 -8.27 -7.32 -18.38
CA GLY A 30 -9.05 -6.30 -19.10
C GLY A 30 -8.72 -6.24 -20.59
N VAL A 31 -7.44 -6.14 -20.94
CA VAL A 31 -6.98 -6.10 -22.34
C VAL A 31 -7.38 -7.36 -23.10
N LEU A 32 -7.13 -8.54 -22.52
CA LEU A 32 -7.46 -9.83 -23.14
C LEU A 32 -8.96 -9.95 -23.40
N CYS A 33 -9.81 -9.58 -22.43
CA CYS A 33 -11.25 -9.65 -22.64
C CYS A 33 -11.71 -8.68 -23.73
N VAL A 34 -11.25 -7.43 -23.70
CA VAL A 34 -11.62 -6.42 -24.73
C VAL A 34 -11.19 -6.88 -26.13
N SER A 35 -9.98 -7.44 -26.27
CA SER A 35 -9.47 -7.94 -27.55
C SER A 35 -10.26 -9.11 -28.13
N GLN A 36 -10.99 -9.83 -27.28
CA GLN A 36 -11.78 -11.01 -27.64
C GLN A 36 -13.29 -10.73 -27.65
N LEU A 37 -13.72 -9.47 -27.51
CA LEU A 37 -15.12 -9.12 -27.70
C LEU A 37 -15.51 -9.33 -29.17
N PRO A 38 -16.71 -9.87 -29.46
CA PRO A 38 -17.82 -10.13 -28.54
C PRO A 38 -17.94 -11.60 -28.07
N SER A 39 -16.84 -12.34 -27.86
CA SER A 39 -16.93 -13.74 -27.43
C SER A 39 -17.64 -13.91 -26.07
N LEU A 40 -18.38 -15.02 -25.92
CA LEU A 40 -19.07 -15.35 -24.67
C LEU A 40 -18.07 -15.46 -23.50
N TRP A 41 -16.90 -16.05 -23.75
CA TRP A 41 -15.80 -16.12 -22.79
C TRP A 41 -15.40 -14.74 -22.26
N ALA A 42 -15.16 -13.77 -23.15
CA ALA A 42 -14.81 -12.41 -22.75
C ALA A 42 -15.91 -11.76 -21.89
N PHE A 43 -17.18 -11.93 -22.27
CA PHE A 43 -18.30 -11.42 -21.46
C PHE A 43 -18.37 -12.08 -20.08
N THR A 44 -18.22 -13.40 -20.00
CA THR A 44 -18.25 -14.12 -18.72
C THR A 44 -17.11 -13.69 -17.80
N VAL A 45 -15.89 -13.60 -18.30
CA VAL A 45 -14.74 -13.16 -17.51
C VAL A 45 -14.91 -11.71 -17.05
N LEU A 46 -15.34 -10.80 -17.93
CA LEU A 46 -15.63 -9.41 -17.54
C LEU A 46 -16.74 -9.33 -16.49
N ALA A 47 -17.81 -10.11 -16.62
CA ALA A 47 -18.89 -10.13 -15.64
C ALA A 47 -18.40 -10.58 -14.26
N ILE A 48 -17.55 -11.62 -14.20
CA ILE A 48 -16.92 -12.07 -12.95
C ILE A 48 -16.01 -10.97 -12.39
N TRP A 49 -15.21 -10.31 -13.24
CA TRP A 49 -14.29 -9.26 -12.83
C TRP A 49 -15.00 -8.03 -12.25
N VAL A 50 -16.08 -7.60 -12.92
CA VAL A 50 -16.94 -6.51 -12.45
C VAL A 50 -17.64 -6.93 -11.15
N THR A 51 -18.11 -8.17 -11.04
CA THR A 51 -18.73 -8.66 -9.79
C THR A 51 -17.74 -8.60 -8.62
N LEU A 52 -16.48 -9.01 -8.82
CA LEU A 52 -15.41 -8.88 -7.82
C LEU A 52 -15.16 -7.43 -7.40
N MET A 53 -15.39 -6.46 -8.29
CA MET A 53 -15.30 -5.03 -7.99
C MET A 53 -16.34 -4.57 -6.99
N PHE A 54 -17.48 -5.25 -6.86
CA PHE A 54 -18.59 -4.86 -5.96
C PHE A 54 -18.78 -5.81 -4.77
N LEU A 55 -18.30 -7.05 -4.84
CA LEU A 55 -18.37 -8.01 -3.73
C LEU A 55 -17.74 -7.45 -2.45
N PRO A 56 -18.38 -7.52 -1.28
CA PRO A 56 -17.82 -6.98 -0.04
C PRO A 56 -16.49 -7.65 0.31
N ALA A 57 -15.51 -6.85 0.75
CA ALA A 57 -14.23 -7.32 1.24
C ALA A 57 -14.19 -7.12 2.76
N GLU A 58 -13.98 -8.19 3.52
CA GLU A 58 -13.98 -8.18 4.97
C GLU A 58 -12.57 -8.35 5.55
N TYR A 59 -12.24 -7.59 6.60
CA TYR A 59 -10.88 -7.50 7.15
C TYR A 59 -10.41 -8.76 7.91
N ASN A 60 -11.32 -9.54 8.49
CA ASN A 60 -10.99 -10.56 9.49
C ASN A 60 -11.53 -11.95 9.13
N THR A 61 -11.56 -12.29 7.84
CA THR A 61 -11.96 -13.64 7.41
C THR A 61 -10.83 -14.65 7.71
N PRO A 62 -11.15 -15.95 7.94
CA PRO A 62 -10.12 -16.97 8.12
C PRO A 62 -9.14 -17.05 6.94
N LEU A 63 -9.66 -17.06 5.70
CA LEU A 63 -8.86 -17.08 4.49
C LEU A 63 -7.99 -15.82 4.36
N GLY A 64 -8.59 -14.63 4.53
CA GLY A 64 -7.88 -13.37 4.42
C GLY A 64 -6.75 -13.25 5.43
N SER A 65 -6.97 -13.72 6.66
CA SER A 65 -5.94 -13.74 7.70
C SER A 65 -4.77 -14.67 7.34
N VAL A 66 -5.04 -15.83 6.73
CA VAL A 66 -3.98 -16.75 6.24
C VAL A 66 -3.18 -16.10 5.12
N VAL A 67 -3.87 -15.51 4.13
CA VAL A 67 -3.24 -14.83 2.99
C VAL A 67 -2.41 -13.64 3.45
N ALA A 68 -2.93 -12.80 4.34
CA ALA A 68 -2.23 -11.63 4.85
C ALA A 68 -0.96 -12.01 5.63
N ARG A 69 -1.04 -13.02 6.52
CA ARG A 69 0.14 -13.53 7.24
C ARG A 69 1.18 -14.12 6.29
N PHE A 70 0.74 -14.86 5.26
CA PHE A 70 1.63 -15.39 4.24
C PHE A 70 2.36 -14.27 3.50
N ILE A 71 1.62 -13.27 3.00
CA ILE A 71 2.19 -12.11 2.31
C ILE A 71 3.19 -11.38 3.20
N VAL A 72 2.81 -11.00 4.42
CA VAL A 72 3.66 -10.21 5.31
C VAL A 72 4.92 -10.98 5.68
N LYS A 73 4.81 -12.26 6.08
CA LYS A 73 5.97 -13.10 6.37
C LYS A 73 6.96 -13.17 5.21
N HIS A 74 6.47 -13.27 3.98
CA HIS A 74 7.32 -13.37 2.81
C HIS A 74 7.84 -12.01 2.34
N ALA A 75 7.07 -10.93 2.49
CA ALA A 75 7.48 -9.57 2.21
C ALA A 75 8.69 -9.16 3.06
N THR A 76 8.67 -9.51 4.35
CA THR A 76 9.74 -9.16 5.29
C THR A 76 11.01 -9.99 5.10
N ASN A 77 10.90 -11.15 4.45
CA ASN A 77 12.06 -11.93 4.01
C ASN A 77 12.57 -11.49 2.63
N TYR A 78 11.68 -10.95 1.80
CA TYR A 78 12.00 -10.51 0.45
C TYR A 78 12.69 -9.14 0.45
N PHE A 79 12.16 -8.19 1.23
CA PHE A 79 12.77 -6.89 1.47
C PHE A 79 13.50 -6.94 2.83
N PRO A 80 14.82 -6.69 2.89
CA PRO A 80 15.59 -6.69 4.14
C PRO A 80 15.28 -5.44 4.98
N ILE A 81 14.05 -5.33 5.48
CA ILE A 81 13.57 -4.17 6.23
C ILE A 81 14.01 -4.28 7.69
N LYS A 82 14.70 -3.25 8.19
CA LYS A 82 15.00 -3.08 9.61
C LYS A 82 14.16 -1.93 10.18
N VAL A 83 13.40 -2.21 11.23
CA VAL A 83 12.65 -1.18 11.95
C VAL A 83 13.45 -0.71 13.17
N ILE A 84 13.59 0.59 13.32
CA ILE A 84 14.27 1.24 14.44
C ILE A 84 13.24 2.14 15.13
N PHE A 85 13.08 1.94 16.43
CA PHE A 85 12.26 2.80 17.28
C PHE A 85 13.19 3.73 18.05
N GLU A 86 12.84 5.01 18.13
CA GLU A 86 13.49 5.94 19.05
C GLU A 86 13.09 5.62 20.49
N ASP A 87 11.79 5.46 20.74
CA ASP A 87 11.23 4.97 21.99
C ASP A 87 10.05 4.03 21.70
N LYS A 88 10.25 2.73 21.92
CA LYS A 88 9.21 1.71 21.69
C LYS A 88 8.24 1.61 22.87
N GLU A 89 8.68 1.95 24.07
CA GLU A 89 7.90 1.81 25.30
C GLU A 89 6.93 2.98 25.49
N ALA A 90 7.12 4.07 24.75
CA ALA A 90 6.16 5.20 24.68
C ALA A 90 4.79 4.82 24.07
N PHE A 91 4.64 3.64 23.49
CA PHE A 91 3.37 3.18 22.94
C PHE A 91 2.50 2.54 24.03
N ASP A 92 1.26 3.02 24.15
CA ASP A 92 0.19 2.34 24.87
C ASP A 92 -0.64 1.50 23.88
N PRO A 93 -0.72 0.17 24.03
CA PRO A 93 -1.50 -0.69 23.14
C PRO A 93 -2.99 -0.31 23.03
N ASN A 94 -3.54 0.39 24.03
CA ASN A 94 -4.94 0.81 24.09
C ASN A 94 -5.19 2.21 23.51
N GLN A 95 -4.13 2.96 23.18
CA GLN A 95 -4.19 4.28 22.58
C GLN A 95 -4.18 4.16 21.04
N SER A 96 -4.94 5.02 20.37
CA SER A 96 -4.85 5.15 18.90
C SER A 96 -3.77 6.16 18.52
N TYR A 97 -3.04 5.84 17.46
CA TYR A 97 -1.96 6.66 16.92
C TYR A 97 -2.19 6.97 15.45
N VAL A 98 -1.64 8.10 14.99
CA VAL A 98 -1.50 8.40 13.57
C VAL A 98 -0.04 8.24 13.17
N ILE A 99 0.26 7.14 12.48
CA ILE A 99 1.58 6.85 11.94
C ILE A 99 1.71 7.57 10.60
N ALA A 100 2.53 8.61 10.56
CA ALA A 100 2.83 9.37 9.36
C ALA A 100 4.06 8.74 8.67
N ALA A 101 3.82 7.80 7.77
CA ALA A 101 4.84 7.02 7.09
C ALA A 101 5.23 7.66 5.76
N GLU A 102 6.48 8.08 5.64
CA GLU A 102 7.04 8.70 4.44
C GLU A 102 8.29 7.96 3.93
N PRO A 103 8.62 8.07 2.64
CA PRO A 103 7.80 8.66 1.57
C PRO A 103 6.70 7.71 1.07
N HIS A 104 5.68 8.23 0.38
CA HIS A 104 4.73 7.41 -0.35
C HIS A 104 5.40 6.60 -1.48
N SER A 105 6.35 7.22 -2.20
CA SER A 105 6.98 6.67 -3.42
C SER A 105 5.92 6.19 -4.44
N VAL A 106 6.19 5.19 -5.30
CA VAL A 106 5.15 4.60 -6.18
C VAL A 106 4.14 3.80 -5.35
N LEU A 107 4.67 2.87 -4.55
CA LEU A 107 3.96 2.17 -3.49
C LEU A 107 4.77 2.30 -2.20
N PRO A 108 4.13 2.59 -1.06
CA PRO A 108 4.80 2.66 0.23
C PRO A 108 5.03 1.24 0.78
N LEU A 109 5.94 0.49 0.14
CA LEU A 109 6.25 -0.91 0.48
C LEU A 109 6.62 -1.09 1.95
N GLY A 110 7.30 -0.13 2.56
CA GLY A 110 7.70 -0.18 3.98
C GLY A 110 6.52 -0.27 4.95
N ILE A 111 5.30 0.09 4.55
CA ILE A 111 4.11 -0.06 5.39
C ILE A 111 3.81 -1.54 5.70
N VAL A 112 4.27 -2.48 4.87
CA VAL A 112 3.98 -3.91 5.06
C VAL A 112 4.52 -4.46 6.39
N ILE A 113 5.68 -3.97 6.86
CA ILE A 113 6.24 -4.38 8.15
C ILE A 113 5.54 -3.68 9.33
N LEU A 114 4.69 -2.69 9.06
CA LEU A 114 3.94 -1.96 10.09
C LEU A 114 2.50 -2.49 10.23
N THR A 115 2.07 -3.43 9.38
CA THR A 115 0.73 -4.01 9.48
C THR A 115 0.59 -4.88 10.74
N PRO A 116 -0.64 -5.11 11.25
CA PRO A 116 -0.85 -5.94 12.44
C PRO A 116 -0.24 -7.34 12.34
N GLN A 117 -0.20 -7.92 11.13
CA GLN A 117 0.30 -9.27 10.89
C GLN A 117 1.81 -9.40 11.09
N SER A 118 2.56 -8.29 11.07
CA SER A 118 3.99 -8.27 11.36
C SER A 118 4.30 -8.40 12.86
N GLY A 119 3.39 -7.93 13.71
CA GLY A 119 3.61 -7.79 15.16
C GLY A 119 4.67 -6.76 15.57
N VAL A 120 5.17 -5.92 14.66
CA VAL A 120 6.29 -4.99 14.96
C VAL A 120 5.84 -3.75 15.71
N LEU A 121 4.72 -3.14 15.29
CA LEU A 121 4.15 -1.98 15.98
C LEU A 121 3.38 -2.44 17.23
N PRO A 122 3.68 -1.90 18.42
CA PRO A 122 3.03 -2.26 19.68
C PRO A 122 1.63 -1.60 19.82
N VAL A 123 0.75 -1.82 18.85
CA VAL A 123 -0.64 -1.30 18.85
C VAL A 123 -1.63 -2.44 18.59
N ASN A 124 -2.79 -2.42 19.26
CA ASN A 124 -3.77 -3.50 19.15
C ASN A 124 -4.50 -3.56 17.82
N LYS A 125 -4.82 -2.40 17.25
CA LYS A 125 -5.62 -2.28 16.01
C LYS A 125 -4.99 -1.23 15.12
N LEU A 126 -4.82 -1.57 13.86
CA LEU A 126 -4.22 -0.66 12.89
C LEU A 126 -4.83 -0.81 11.49
N ARG A 127 -4.95 0.32 10.77
CA ARG A 127 -5.34 0.38 9.37
C ARG A 127 -4.40 1.27 8.58
N ALA A 128 -3.91 0.79 7.44
CA ALA A 128 -3.24 1.66 6.48
C ALA A 128 -4.28 2.35 5.61
N LEU A 129 -4.15 3.65 5.38
CA LEU A 129 -5.12 4.43 4.61
C LEU A 129 -4.60 4.66 3.18
N ALA A 130 -5.38 4.24 2.19
CA ALA A 130 -5.03 4.36 0.78
C ALA A 130 -6.14 5.04 -0.03
N SER A 131 -5.80 5.54 -1.22
CA SER A 131 -6.76 6.19 -2.12
C SER A 131 -7.96 5.29 -2.45
N ASN A 132 -9.17 5.88 -2.47
CA ASN A 132 -10.41 5.19 -2.84
C ASN A 132 -10.33 4.55 -4.23
N ALA A 133 -9.53 5.12 -5.13
CA ALA A 133 -9.31 4.59 -6.48
C ALA A 133 -8.82 3.13 -6.47
N VAL A 134 -8.01 2.75 -5.47
CA VAL A 134 -7.49 1.39 -5.35
C VAL A 134 -8.60 0.37 -5.04
N PHE A 135 -9.66 0.78 -4.35
CA PHE A 135 -10.75 -0.11 -3.96
C PHE A 135 -11.75 -0.39 -5.09
N TRP A 136 -11.59 0.26 -6.25
CA TRP A 136 -12.27 -0.09 -7.50
C TRP A 136 -11.50 -1.15 -8.32
N SER A 137 -10.39 -1.65 -7.80
CA SER A 137 -9.55 -2.65 -8.46
C SER A 137 -9.97 -4.07 -8.01
N PRO A 138 -10.51 -4.92 -8.90
CA PRO A 138 -11.20 -6.16 -8.53
C PRO A 138 -10.38 -7.08 -7.62
N LEU A 139 -9.13 -7.41 -7.97
CA LEU A 139 -8.28 -8.24 -7.11
C LEU A 139 -7.64 -7.47 -5.94
N VAL A 140 -7.15 -6.25 -6.21
CA VAL A 140 -6.35 -5.50 -5.24
C VAL A 140 -7.19 -5.14 -4.01
N ARG A 141 -8.48 -4.81 -4.19
CA ARG A 141 -9.35 -4.46 -3.05
C ARG A 141 -9.44 -5.58 -2.02
N HIS A 142 -9.55 -6.85 -2.43
CA HIS A 142 -9.70 -7.98 -1.51
C HIS A 142 -8.39 -8.23 -0.75
N ILE A 143 -7.28 -8.30 -1.49
CA ILE A 143 -5.95 -8.57 -0.91
C ILE A 143 -5.55 -7.44 0.04
N TRP A 144 -5.73 -6.18 -0.35
CA TRP A 144 -5.35 -5.04 0.47
C TRP A 144 -6.28 -4.88 1.68
N THR A 145 -7.56 -5.19 1.57
CA THR A 145 -8.45 -5.26 2.75
C THR A 145 -7.98 -6.34 3.73
N TRP A 146 -7.56 -7.53 3.27
CA TRP A 146 -7.01 -8.56 4.15
C TRP A 146 -5.69 -8.14 4.82
N LEU A 147 -4.89 -7.30 4.17
CA LEU A 147 -3.69 -6.69 4.74
C LEU A 147 -3.99 -5.53 5.70
N GLY A 148 -5.27 -5.19 5.93
CA GLY A 148 -5.66 -4.11 6.83
C GLY A 148 -5.64 -2.72 6.19
N VAL A 149 -5.69 -2.61 4.86
CA VAL A 149 -5.77 -1.33 4.16
C VAL A 149 -7.23 -0.90 4.03
N ALA A 150 -7.51 0.37 4.30
CA ALA A 150 -8.83 0.97 4.23
C ALA A 150 -8.85 2.22 3.32
N PRO A 151 -10.02 2.54 2.70
CA PRO A 151 -10.19 3.76 1.92
C PRO A 151 -10.03 5.03 2.77
N VAL A 152 -9.22 5.97 2.28
CA VAL A 152 -8.94 7.23 2.96
C VAL A 152 -10.02 8.27 2.68
N SER A 153 -10.61 8.79 3.75
CA SER A 153 -11.41 10.00 3.77
C SER A 153 -11.28 10.64 5.15
N ARG A 154 -11.56 11.94 5.28
CA ARG A 154 -11.54 12.57 6.61
C ARG A 154 -12.51 11.85 7.57
N LYS A 155 -13.69 11.46 7.08
CA LYS A 155 -14.70 10.74 7.86
C LYS A 155 -14.19 9.38 8.35
N SER A 156 -13.74 8.51 7.44
CA SER A 156 -13.23 7.18 7.81
C SER A 156 -12.02 7.28 8.74
N PHE A 157 -11.10 8.21 8.48
CA PHE A 157 -9.94 8.46 9.33
C PHE A 157 -10.36 8.84 10.76
N SER A 158 -11.20 9.86 10.93
CA SER A 158 -11.70 10.25 12.25
C SER A 158 -12.50 9.14 12.94
N GLU A 159 -13.30 8.37 12.20
CA GLU A 159 -14.06 7.24 12.75
C GLU A 159 -13.17 6.10 13.25
N PHE A 160 -12.08 5.79 12.54
CA PHE A 160 -11.13 4.77 13.00
C PHE A 160 -10.44 5.19 14.30
N LEU A 161 -9.92 6.42 14.38
CA LEU A 161 -9.26 6.92 15.58
C LEU A 161 -10.21 6.94 16.79
N LYS A 162 -11.45 7.41 16.61
CA LYS A 162 -12.50 7.38 17.65
C LYS A 162 -12.82 5.96 18.16
N LYS A 163 -12.63 4.94 17.32
CA LYS A 163 -12.81 3.52 17.69
C LYS A 163 -11.55 2.89 18.30
N GLY A 164 -10.51 3.69 18.59
CA GLY A 164 -9.23 3.20 19.11
C GLY A 164 -8.41 2.44 18.05
N ILE A 165 -8.62 2.71 16.75
CA ILE A 165 -7.89 2.06 15.66
C ILE A 165 -6.82 3.02 15.14
N SER A 166 -5.56 2.66 15.33
CA SER A 166 -4.42 3.42 14.80
C SER A 166 -4.45 3.45 13.28
N CYS A 167 -3.99 4.55 12.69
CA CYS A 167 -4.01 4.74 11.24
C CYS A 167 -2.61 5.04 10.71
N ILE A 168 -2.19 4.33 9.66
CA ILE A 168 -1.02 4.70 8.87
C ILE A 168 -1.49 5.56 7.70
N VAL A 169 -0.83 6.69 7.49
CA VAL A 169 -1.06 7.58 6.34
C VAL A 169 0.29 8.00 5.75
N CYS A 170 0.32 8.19 4.43
CA CYS A 170 1.42 8.89 3.74
C CYS A 170 0.95 10.32 3.42
N PRO A 171 1.29 11.32 4.25
CA PRO A 171 0.77 12.68 4.12
C PRO A 171 0.90 13.33 2.73
N GLY A 172 2.03 13.12 2.04
CA GLY A 172 2.25 13.75 0.73
C GLY A 172 1.43 13.13 -0.42
N GLY A 173 1.11 11.84 -0.32
CA GLY A 173 0.23 11.11 -1.25
C GLY A 173 0.61 11.29 -2.72
N VAL A 174 -0.38 11.52 -3.59
CA VAL A 174 -0.20 11.72 -5.05
C VAL A 174 0.89 12.74 -5.42
N GLN A 175 1.08 13.79 -4.61
CA GLN A 175 2.09 14.80 -4.93
C GLN A 175 3.51 14.24 -4.83
N GLU A 176 3.79 13.37 -3.86
CA GLU A 176 5.10 12.74 -3.75
C GLU A 176 5.39 11.89 -4.98
N CYS A 177 4.43 11.06 -5.42
CA CYS A 177 4.55 10.27 -6.66
C CYS A 177 4.88 11.14 -7.88
N LEU A 178 4.24 12.32 -7.99
CA LEU A 178 4.44 13.25 -9.11
C LEU A 178 5.82 13.91 -9.10
N TYR A 179 6.38 14.15 -7.91
CA TYR A 179 7.68 14.81 -7.74
C TYR A 179 8.84 13.85 -7.51
N MET A 180 8.60 12.53 -7.52
CA MET A 180 9.65 11.51 -7.45
C MET A 180 10.77 11.79 -8.46
N ARG A 181 12.01 11.53 -8.02
CA ARG A 181 13.24 11.63 -8.80
C ARG A 181 14.14 10.47 -8.43
N GLU A 182 14.87 9.95 -9.41
CA GLU A 182 15.84 8.90 -9.17
C GLU A 182 16.94 9.38 -8.21
N GLY A 183 17.38 8.52 -7.30
CA GLY A 183 18.43 8.82 -6.32
C GLY A 183 17.99 9.70 -5.15
N SER A 184 16.70 10.01 -4.99
CA SER A 184 16.22 10.80 -3.85
C SER A 184 14.87 10.32 -3.30
N GLU A 185 14.75 10.27 -1.98
CA GLU A 185 13.46 10.14 -1.31
C GLU A 185 12.76 11.50 -1.27
N VAL A 186 11.56 11.59 -1.83
CA VAL A 186 10.80 12.84 -1.96
C VAL A 186 9.62 12.84 -1.01
N VAL A 187 9.57 13.84 -0.13
CA VAL A 187 8.52 14.00 0.87
C VAL A 187 7.83 15.35 0.71
N PHE A 188 6.50 15.37 0.79
CA PHE A 188 5.68 16.57 0.61
C PHE A 188 4.87 16.88 1.88
N LEU A 189 5.52 17.46 2.89
CA LEU A 189 4.92 17.71 4.21
C LEU A 189 4.56 19.16 4.52
N LYS A 190 5.30 20.15 3.98
CA LYS A 190 5.21 21.58 4.37
C LYS A 190 3.80 22.20 4.31
N GLN A 191 2.89 21.61 3.53
CA GLN A 191 1.53 22.09 3.35
C GLN A 191 0.47 21.05 3.73
N ARG A 192 0.87 19.93 4.35
CA ARG A 192 0.00 18.78 4.65
C ARG A 192 -0.33 18.70 6.13
N TYR A 193 -1.25 19.56 6.57
CA TYR A 193 -1.67 19.60 7.99
C TYR A 193 -2.96 18.81 8.28
N GLY A 194 -3.60 18.24 7.25
CA GLY A 194 -4.91 17.58 7.40
C GLY A 194 -4.90 16.40 8.37
N PHE A 195 -3.88 15.54 8.28
CA PHE A 195 -3.75 14.39 9.19
C PHE A 195 -3.45 14.83 10.63
N ILE A 196 -2.69 15.93 10.80
CA ILE A 196 -2.39 16.53 12.11
C ILE A 196 -3.68 17.04 12.76
N LYS A 197 -4.51 17.77 12.00
CA LYS A 197 -5.81 18.25 12.49
C LYS A 197 -6.71 17.11 12.94
N VAL A 198 -6.80 16.04 12.14
CA VAL A 198 -7.59 14.84 12.49
C VAL A 198 -7.03 14.14 13.74
N ALA A 199 -5.71 14.05 13.87
CA ALA A 199 -5.05 13.47 15.04
C ALA A 199 -5.36 14.29 16.32
N MET A 200 -5.23 15.61 16.25
CA MET A 200 -5.56 16.52 17.35
C MET A 200 -7.04 16.42 17.75
N GLU A 201 -7.96 16.41 16.78
CA GLU A 201 -9.40 16.26 17.02
C GLU A 201 -9.75 14.93 17.72
N ALA A 202 -8.98 13.87 17.47
CA ALA A 202 -9.18 12.56 18.06
C ALA A 202 -8.40 12.33 19.37
N GLY A 203 -7.49 13.24 19.74
CA GLY A 203 -6.54 13.02 20.84
C GLY A 203 -5.55 11.89 20.57
N SER A 204 -5.28 11.58 19.30
CA SER A 204 -4.36 10.52 18.88
C SER A 204 -2.96 11.09 18.63
N PRO A 205 -1.89 10.61 19.31
CA PRO A 205 -0.54 11.10 19.06
C PRO A 205 -0.06 10.80 17.64
N LEU A 206 0.79 11.68 17.11
CA LEU A 206 1.49 11.46 15.85
C LEU A 206 2.73 10.60 16.08
N VAL A 207 2.97 9.63 15.20
CA VAL A 207 4.19 8.84 15.14
C VAL A 207 4.85 9.12 13.78
N PRO A 208 5.83 10.03 13.72
CA PRO A 208 6.63 10.23 12.51
C PRO A 208 7.36 8.94 12.15
N THR A 209 7.32 8.53 10.89
CA THR A 209 7.99 7.33 10.42
C THR A 209 8.58 7.57 9.06
N PHE A 210 9.86 7.23 8.89
CA PHE A 210 10.56 7.39 7.63
C PHE A 210 11.13 6.06 7.15
N CYS A 211 10.90 5.71 5.89
CA CYS A 211 11.39 4.51 5.24
C CYS A 211 12.51 4.88 4.24
N PHE A 212 13.75 4.56 4.60
CA PHE A 212 14.90 4.78 3.73
C PHE A 212 15.04 3.67 2.68
N GLY A 213 15.42 4.03 1.45
CA GLY A 213 15.74 3.09 0.38
C GLY A 213 14.54 2.52 -0.36
N GLN A 214 13.31 2.93 0.00
CA GLN A 214 12.09 2.45 -0.63
C GLN A 214 12.01 2.86 -2.12
N SER A 215 12.47 4.06 -2.47
CA SER A 215 12.50 4.50 -3.88
C SER A 215 13.44 3.67 -4.76
N ASN A 216 14.40 2.97 -4.16
CA ASN A 216 15.33 2.07 -4.84
C ASN A 216 14.76 0.64 -4.99
N ALA A 217 13.60 0.36 -4.38
CA ALA A 217 12.94 -0.94 -4.45
C ALA A 217 12.25 -1.24 -5.79
N TYR A 218 12.29 -0.34 -6.75
CA TYR A 218 11.76 -0.56 -8.09
C TYR A 218 12.27 0.50 -9.05
N LYS A 219 12.20 0.18 -10.34
CA LYS A 219 12.27 1.16 -11.42
C LYS A 219 10.85 1.63 -11.75
N TRP A 220 10.75 2.85 -12.23
CA TRP A 220 9.48 3.46 -12.55
C TRP A 220 9.62 4.46 -13.68
N TRP A 221 8.53 4.64 -14.42
CA TRP A 221 8.39 5.64 -15.46
C TRP A 221 6.99 6.23 -15.39
N LYS A 222 6.91 7.54 -15.57
CA LYS A 222 5.65 8.27 -15.61
C LYS A 222 5.67 9.35 -16.69
N PRO A 223 4.52 9.66 -17.31
CA PRO A 223 4.40 10.82 -18.17
C PRO A 223 4.79 12.11 -17.45
N ARG A 224 5.21 13.12 -18.22
CA ARG A 224 5.55 14.46 -17.73
C ARG A 224 4.60 15.49 -18.33
N GLY A 225 4.35 16.57 -17.58
CA GLY A 225 3.58 17.72 -18.05
C GLY A 225 2.42 18.11 -17.15
N LYS A 226 1.91 19.33 -17.35
CA LYS A 226 0.81 19.89 -16.54
C LYS A 226 -0.48 19.07 -16.64
N TRP A 227 -0.80 18.57 -17.84
CA TRP A 227 -2.00 17.74 -18.09
C TRP A 227 -1.99 16.47 -17.23
N TYR A 228 -0.86 15.78 -17.15
CA TYR A 228 -0.71 14.54 -16.40
C TYR A 228 -0.79 14.79 -14.88
N ASN A 229 -0.18 15.89 -14.41
CA ASN A 229 -0.28 16.30 -13.01
C ASN A 229 -1.72 16.66 -12.62
N GLN A 230 -2.48 17.32 -13.52
CA GLN A 230 -3.89 17.63 -13.30
C GLN A 230 -4.74 16.36 -13.26
N LEU A 231 -4.55 15.45 -14.22
CA LEU A 231 -5.25 14.16 -14.28
C LEU A 231 -5.00 13.34 -13.01
N SER A 232 -3.73 13.16 -12.61
CA SER A 232 -3.37 12.35 -11.45
C SER A 232 -3.98 12.88 -10.15
N ARG A 233 -4.05 14.21 -10.01
CA ARG A 233 -4.73 14.86 -8.88
C ARG A 233 -6.24 14.66 -8.91
N ALA A 234 -6.85 14.74 -10.09
CA ALA A 234 -8.30 14.59 -10.26
C ALA A 234 -8.77 13.16 -9.93
N ILE A 235 -8.02 12.14 -10.36
CA ILE A 235 -8.36 10.74 -10.09
C ILE A 235 -7.86 10.23 -8.73
N GLY A 236 -7.07 11.04 -8.01
CA GLY A 236 -6.51 10.66 -6.70
C GLY A 236 -5.53 9.48 -6.76
N PHE A 237 -4.91 9.27 -7.91
CA PHE A 237 -3.98 8.18 -8.21
C PHE A 237 -3.00 8.65 -9.27
N THR A 238 -1.76 8.15 -9.26
CA THR A 238 -0.73 8.52 -10.23
C THR A 238 -0.46 7.33 -11.13
N PRO A 239 -1.08 7.23 -12.33
CA PRO A 239 -0.88 6.10 -13.22
C PRO A 239 0.56 6.11 -13.72
N MET A 240 1.33 5.12 -13.32
CA MET A 240 2.73 5.00 -13.72
C MET A 240 3.06 3.55 -13.98
N TYR A 241 4.08 3.35 -14.82
CA TYR A 241 4.62 2.03 -15.07
C TYR A 241 5.78 1.81 -14.12
N PHE A 242 5.77 0.69 -13.41
CA PHE A 242 6.80 0.38 -12.41
C PHE A 242 7.10 -1.11 -12.44
N TRP A 243 8.37 -1.46 -12.28
CA TRP A 243 8.88 -2.80 -12.45
C TRP A 243 10.11 -3.02 -11.56
N GLY A 244 10.35 -4.26 -11.17
CA GLY A 244 11.64 -4.73 -10.69
C GLY A 244 12.46 -5.34 -11.84
N ARG A 245 13.56 -6.02 -11.54
CA ARG A 245 14.32 -6.92 -12.45
C ARG A 245 13.41 -7.80 -13.35
N PHE A 246 13.90 -8.15 -14.54
CA PHE A 246 13.20 -8.96 -15.53
C PHE A 246 11.85 -8.39 -16.04
N GLY A 247 11.53 -7.12 -15.76
CA GLY A 247 10.30 -6.48 -16.23
C GLY A 247 9.05 -6.82 -15.41
N PHE A 248 9.19 -7.58 -14.32
CA PHE A 248 8.12 -7.83 -13.36
C PHE A 248 8.34 -7.01 -12.09
N LEU A 249 7.26 -6.63 -11.42
CA LEU A 249 7.25 -5.82 -10.20
C LEU A 249 8.12 -6.33 -9.03
N TYR A 250 8.52 -7.61 -9.06
CA TYR A 250 8.91 -8.37 -7.87
C TYR A 250 10.40 -8.67 -7.81
N PHE A 251 11.23 -7.75 -8.29
CA PHE A 251 12.64 -7.98 -8.32
C PHE A 251 13.42 -6.72 -7.94
N VAL A 252 13.85 -6.65 -6.68
CA VAL A 252 14.80 -5.64 -6.20
C VAL A 252 16.12 -6.32 -5.97
N PHE A 253 17.21 -5.81 -6.56
CA PHE A 253 18.56 -6.05 -6.05
C PHE A 253 19.44 -4.84 -6.35
N ASP A 254 20.47 -4.72 -5.52
CA ASP A 254 21.46 -3.65 -5.40
C ASP A 254 21.91 -2.97 -6.70
#